data_AF-A0A8T0DTC3-F1
#
_entry.id   AF-A0A8T0DTC3-F1
#
_cell.length_a   1.000
_cell.length_b   1.000
_cell.length_c   1.000
_cell.angle_alpha   90.00
_cell.angle_beta   90.00
_cell.angle_gamma   90.00
#
_symmetry.space_group_name_H-M   'P 1'
#
loop_
_entity.id
_entity.type
_entity.pdbx_description
1 polymer ?
#
loop_
_entity_poly.entity_id
_entity_poly.type
_entity_poly.pdbx_seq_one_letter_code
_entity_poly.pdbx_strand_id
1 'polypeptide(L)'
;MLGYASRLKPGFQDGDAQTVNQLLSVEQVYHDCFEQVRLTIPVLNAEFRGTGDLFSALSLARLEGTSKPGTHSSLVEAFQLVICTIQCVLRRTLLCANSATSDGTDLTKSALLELKLVQSVDDIRNPPLTNNYVQPIIQS
;
A
#
# COMPACT_ATOMS: atom_id res chain seq x y z
N MET A 1 -5.21 8.96 -7.25
CA MET A 1 -4.26 8.17 -8.04
C MET A 1 -4.72 6.71 -8.04
N LEU A 2 -4.58 6.02 -9.18
CA LEU A 2 -4.90 4.59 -9.30
C LEU A 2 -3.59 3.79 -9.27
N GLY A 3 -3.59 2.66 -8.56
CA GLY A 3 -2.49 1.71 -8.51
C GLY A 3 -2.99 0.28 -8.68
N TYR A 4 -2.07 -0.64 -8.97
CA TYR A 4 -2.37 -2.06 -9.20
C TYR A 4 -1.28 -2.92 -8.55
N ALA A 5 -1.66 -4.07 -8.01
CA ALA A 5 -0.72 -5.07 -7.53
C ALA A 5 -1.24 -6.48 -7.82
N SER A 6 -0.33 -7.41 -8.08
CA SER A 6 -0.64 -8.82 -8.29
C SER A 6 0.37 -9.72 -7.57
N ARG A 7 -0.09 -10.92 -7.17
CA ARG A 7 0.75 -11.96 -6.55
C ARG A 7 0.20 -13.33 -6.95
N LEU A 8 1.09 -14.31 -7.16
CA LEU A 8 0.68 -15.69 -7.40
C LEU A 8 -0.11 -16.24 -6.20
N LYS A 9 -1.23 -16.93 -6.44
CA LYS A 9 -2.03 -17.53 -5.38
C LYS A 9 -1.23 -18.63 -4.67
N PRO A 10 -1.40 -18.79 -3.34
CA PRO A 10 -0.74 -19.87 -2.61
C PRO A 10 -1.14 -21.23 -3.21
N GLY A 11 -0.16 -22.05 -3.60
CA GLY A 11 -0.40 -23.39 -4.15
C GLY A 11 -0.15 -23.53 -5.65
N PHE A 12 0.01 -22.45 -6.40
CA PHE A 12 0.56 -22.48 -7.76
C PHE A 12 2.07 -22.25 -7.69
N GLN A 13 2.87 -23.12 -8.32
CA GLN A 13 4.30 -22.86 -8.54
C GLN A 13 4.54 -22.33 -9.95
N ASP A 14 5.66 -21.64 -10.17
CA ASP A 14 6.02 -21.04 -11.47
C ASP A 14 6.08 -22.08 -12.61
N GLY A 15 6.31 -23.36 -12.27
CA GLY A 15 6.25 -24.49 -13.20
C GLY A 15 4.83 -24.95 -13.59
N ASP A 16 3.82 -24.68 -12.76
CA ASP A 16 2.43 -25.06 -13.05
C ASP A 16 1.85 -24.14 -14.13
N ALA A 17 2.21 -22.86 -14.11
CA ALA A 17 1.79 -21.87 -15.13
C ALA A 17 2.22 -22.26 -16.55
N GLN A 18 3.35 -22.97 -16.71
CA GLN A 18 3.78 -23.48 -18.02
C GLN A 18 2.94 -24.67 -18.50
N THR A 19 2.38 -25.46 -17.59
CA THR A 19 1.57 -26.67 -17.91
C THR A 19 0.13 -26.31 -18.27
N VAL A 20 -0.39 -25.17 -17.79
CA VAL A 20 -1.75 -24.68 -18.11
C VAL A 20 -1.88 -24.10 -19.53
N ASN A 21 -0.75 -23.87 -20.23
CA ASN A 21 -0.73 -23.29 -21.57
C ASN A 21 -1.31 -24.16 -22.69
N GLN A 22 -1.76 -25.40 -22.40
CA GLN A 22 -2.22 -26.32 -23.43
C GLN A 22 -3.72 -26.25 -23.76
N LEU A 23 -4.59 -25.63 -22.94
CA LEU A 23 -6.04 -25.62 -23.20
C LEU A 23 -6.82 -24.36 -22.76
N LEU A 24 -6.19 -23.36 -22.13
CA LEU A 24 -6.86 -22.13 -21.68
C LEU A 24 -6.30 -20.89 -22.40
N SER A 25 -7.14 -19.86 -22.58
CA SER A 25 -6.66 -18.56 -23.05
C SER A 25 -5.70 -17.94 -22.02
N VAL A 26 -4.68 -17.22 -22.48
CA VAL A 26 -3.65 -16.60 -21.61
C VAL A 26 -4.28 -15.73 -20.50
N GLU A 27 -5.40 -15.07 -20.81
CA GLU A 27 -6.15 -14.26 -19.85
C GLU A 27 -6.77 -15.11 -18.72
N GLN A 28 -7.38 -16.26 -19.06
CA GLN A 28 -7.97 -17.17 -18.06
C GLN A 28 -6.92 -17.74 -17.10
N VAL A 29 -5.75 -18.14 -17.62
CA VAL A 29 -4.63 -18.63 -16.79
C VAL A 29 -4.14 -17.54 -15.83
N TYR A 30 -4.06 -16.30 -16.29
CA TYR A 30 -3.59 -15.18 -15.47
C TYR A 30 -4.58 -14.87 -14.33
N HIS A 31 -5.89 -15.05 -14.53
CA HIS A 31 -6.91 -14.87 -13.49
C HIS A 31 -6.92 -15.99 -12.44
N ASP A 32 -6.75 -17.23 -12.88
CA ASP A 32 -6.82 -18.38 -11.99
C ASP A 32 -5.56 -18.50 -11.12
N CYS A 33 -4.41 -18.10 -11.65
CA CYS A 33 -3.13 -18.21 -10.95
C CYS A 33 -2.80 -17.00 -10.05
N PHE A 34 -3.32 -15.80 -10.33
CA PHE A 34 -2.92 -14.58 -9.61
C PHE A 34 -4.05 -13.95 -8.78
N GLU A 35 -3.71 -13.52 -7.57
CA GLU A 35 -4.48 -12.56 -6.79
C GLU A 35 -4.14 -11.15 -7.31
N GLN A 36 -5.16 -10.36 -7.66
CA GLN A 36 -4.98 -9.01 -8.22
C GLN A 36 -5.83 -8.00 -7.46
N VAL A 37 -5.25 -6.82 -7.21
CA VAL A 37 -5.93 -5.73 -6.50
C VAL A 37 -5.75 -4.40 -7.22
N ARG A 38 -6.78 -3.57 -7.15
CA ARG A 38 -6.80 -2.16 -7.54
C ARG A 38 -6.72 -1.29 -6.29
N LEU A 39 -5.82 -0.32 -6.31
CA LEU A 39 -5.60 0.67 -5.25
C LEU A 39 -6.19 2.01 -5.68
N THR A 40 -7.04 2.59 -4.85
CA THR A 40 -7.55 3.96 -5.00
C THR A 40 -6.93 4.82 -3.91
N ILE A 41 -5.95 5.64 -4.29
CA ILE A 41 -5.16 6.43 -3.35
C ILE A 41 -5.62 7.90 -3.40
N PRO A 42 -6.16 8.46 -2.31
CA PRO A 42 -6.48 9.87 -2.23
C PRO A 42 -5.25 10.74 -2.45
N VAL A 43 -5.39 11.74 -3.34
CA VAL A 43 -4.32 12.71 -3.60
C VAL A 43 -4.41 13.82 -2.57
N LEU A 44 -3.28 14.14 -1.94
CA LEU A 44 -3.13 15.28 -1.05
C LEU A 44 -2.44 16.40 -1.82
N ASN A 45 -2.88 17.64 -1.63
CA ASN A 45 -2.37 18.81 -2.35
C ASN A 45 -1.05 19.32 -1.75
N ALA A 46 -0.01 18.49 -1.79
CA ALA A 46 1.36 18.84 -1.38
C ALA A 46 2.39 17.88 -1.98
N GLU A 47 3.64 18.33 -2.07
CA GLU A 47 4.76 17.53 -2.52
C GLU A 47 5.55 16.98 -1.34
N PHE A 48 5.51 15.67 -1.18
CA PHE A 48 6.22 14.96 -0.11
C PHE A 48 7.43 14.22 -0.70
N ARG A 49 8.53 14.18 0.05
CA ARG A 49 9.73 13.39 -0.29
C ARG A 49 9.76 12.10 0.53
N GLY A 50 10.38 11.05 -0.01
CA GLY A 50 10.53 9.75 0.66
C GLY A 50 9.26 8.88 0.74
N THR A 51 8.16 9.27 0.06
CA THR A 51 6.91 8.50 0.07
C THR A 51 7.03 7.16 -0.65
N GLY A 52 7.84 7.07 -1.71
CA GLY A 52 8.15 5.82 -2.40
C GLY A 52 8.94 4.84 -1.52
N ASP A 53 9.93 5.35 -0.78
CA ASP A 53 10.72 4.55 0.16
C ASP A 53 9.83 4.01 1.30
N LEU A 54 8.98 4.87 1.87
CA LEU A 54 8.01 4.49 2.88
C LEU A 54 7.02 3.44 2.35
N PHE A 55 6.47 3.65 1.15
CA PHE A 55 5.56 2.69 0.52
C PHE A 55 6.21 1.32 0.32
N SER A 56 7.46 1.31 -0.17
CA SER A 56 8.20 0.08 -0.41
C SER A 56 8.49 -0.68 0.89
N ALA A 57 8.96 0.03 1.94
CA ALA A 57 9.25 -0.56 3.24
C ALA A 57 7.99 -1.14 3.91
N LEU A 58 6.87 -0.41 3.89
CA LEU A 58 5.60 -0.88 4.44
C LEU A 58 5.06 -2.08 3.66
N SER A 59 5.14 -2.04 2.32
CA SER A 59 4.68 -3.14 1.47
C SER A 59 5.46 -4.41 1.77
N LEU A 60 6.79 -4.33 1.87
CA LEU A 60 7.63 -5.47 2.23
C LEU A 60 7.22 -6.05 3.59
N ALA A 61 7.11 -5.21 4.63
CA ALA A 61 6.77 -5.66 5.97
C ALA A 61 5.38 -6.33 6.06
N ARG A 62 4.38 -5.80 5.35
CA ARG A 62 3.03 -6.36 5.35
C ARG A 62 2.93 -7.64 4.51
N LEU A 63 3.58 -7.68 3.35
CA LEU A 63 3.63 -8.86 2.49
C LEU A 63 4.40 -10.01 3.16
N GLU A 64 5.52 -9.74 3.82
CA GLU A 64 6.25 -10.75 4.60
C GLU A 64 5.36 -11.33 5.71
N GLY A 65 4.60 -10.47 6.40
CA GLY A 65 3.62 -10.88 7.40
C GLY A 65 2.56 -11.87 6.86
N THR A 66 2.18 -11.74 5.58
CA THR A 66 1.24 -12.66 4.92
C THR A 66 1.82 -14.03 4.60
N SER A 67 3.14 -14.19 4.66
CA SER A 67 3.84 -15.45 4.38
C SER A 67 4.06 -16.32 5.63
N LYS A 68 3.66 -15.85 6.82
CA LYS A 68 3.83 -16.59 8.07
C LYS A 68 2.81 -17.73 8.19
N PRO A 69 3.25 -18.98 8.46
CA PRO A 69 2.35 -20.12 8.61
C PRO A 69 1.31 -19.87 9.72
N GLY A 70 0.04 -20.07 9.38
CA GLY A 70 -1.11 -19.77 10.26
C GLY A 70 -1.73 -18.38 10.08
N THR A 71 -1.19 -17.54 9.20
CA THR A 71 -1.67 -16.18 8.92
C THR A 71 -2.10 -16.09 7.46
N HIS A 72 -3.41 -16.19 7.19
CA HIS A 72 -3.97 -16.01 5.84
C HIS A 72 -4.36 -14.55 5.62
N SER A 73 -3.37 -13.65 5.57
CA SER A 73 -3.64 -12.26 5.21
C SER A 73 -3.64 -12.09 3.69
N SER A 74 -4.72 -11.53 3.16
CA SER A 74 -4.91 -11.32 1.71
C SER A 74 -4.04 -10.17 1.19
N LEU A 75 -3.79 -10.16 -0.12
CA LEU A 75 -3.13 -9.03 -0.79
C LEU A 75 -3.95 -7.73 -0.57
N VAL A 76 -5.27 -7.87 -0.50
CA VAL A 76 -6.19 -6.77 -0.16
C VAL A 76 -5.86 -6.17 1.20
N GLU A 77 -5.79 -6.99 2.25
CA GLU A 77 -5.47 -6.53 3.60
C GLU A 77 -4.09 -5.90 3.69
N ALA A 78 -3.08 -6.54 3.10
CA ALA A 78 -1.71 -6.04 3.13
C ALA A 78 -1.63 -4.61 2.57
N PHE A 79 -2.16 -4.39 1.35
CA PHE A 79 -2.15 -3.07 0.75
C PHE A 79 -3.13 -2.10 1.42
N GLN A 80 -4.23 -2.58 1.99
CA GLN A 80 -5.16 -1.74 2.75
C GLN A 80 -4.45 -1.11 3.95
N LEU A 81 -3.65 -1.89 4.69
CA LEU A 81 -2.83 -1.39 5.80
C LEU A 81 -1.75 -0.42 5.31
N VAL A 82 -1.06 -0.74 4.21
CA VAL A 82 -0.03 0.14 3.61
C VAL A 82 -0.61 1.51 3.25
N ILE A 83 -1.71 1.54 2.50
CA ILE A 83 -2.31 2.81 2.07
C ILE A 83 -2.86 3.58 3.26
N CYS A 84 -3.48 2.92 4.25
CA CYS A 84 -3.93 3.59 5.47
C CYS A 84 -2.76 4.24 6.22
N THR A 85 -1.67 3.51 6.45
CA THR A 85 -0.48 4.05 7.12
C THR A 85 0.07 5.27 6.40
N ILE A 86 0.25 5.20 5.07
CA ILE A 86 0.75 6.33 4.29
C ILE A 86 -0.18 7.53 4.43
N GLN A 87 -1.49 7.32 4.27
CA GLN A 87 -2.46 8.41 4.37
C GLN A 87 -2.45 9.07 5.76
N CYS A 88 -2.29 8.29 6.84
CA CYS A 88 -2.12 8.83 8.20
C CYS A 88 -0.84 9.67 8.32
N VAL A 89 0.30 9.15 7.88
CA VAL A 89 1.58 9.84 7.94
C VAL A 89 1.55 11.16 7.15
N LEU A 90 1.01 11.14 5.93
CA LEU A 90 0.97 12.34 5.09
C LEU A 90 0.01 13.40 5.65
N ARG A 91 -1.17 12.98 6.15
CA ARG A 91 -2.10 13.92 6.81
C ARG A 91 -1.49 14.53 8.06
N ARG A 92 -0.82 13.74 8.91
CA ARG A 92 -0.12 14.28 10.09
C ARG A 92 1.00 15.24 9.68
N THR A 93 1.74 14.90 8.64
CA THR A 93 2.80 15.77 8.11
C THR A 93 2.25 17.12 7.66
N LEU A 94 1.11 17.14 6.96
CA LEU A 94 0.43 18.40 6.59
C LEU A 94 -0.06 19.19 7.78
N LEU A 95 -0.69 18.52 8.76
CA LEU A 95 -1.17 19.18 9.96
C LEU A 95 -0.03 19.87 10.69
N CYS A 96 1.10 19.18 10.91
CA CYS A 96 2.27 19.77 11.54
C CYS A 96 2.88 20.92 10.72
N ALA A 97 2.94 20.80 9.39
CA ALA A 97 3.46 21.85 8.52
C ALA A 97 2.59 23.12 8.57
N ASN A 98 1.26 22.96 8.59
CA ASN A 98 0.32 24.06 8.69
C ASN A 98 0.42 24.76 10.05
N SER A 99 0.52 24.01 11.16
CA SER A 99 0.71 24.58 12.49
C SER A 99 2.03 25.34 12.66
N ALA A 100 3.14 24.81 12.12
CA ALA A 100 4.43 25.49 12.20
C ALA A 100 4.45 26.82 11.41
N THR A 101 3.69 26.88 10.31
CA THR A 101 3.53 28.11 9.52
C THR A 101 2.70 29.17 10.27
N SER A 102 1.67 28.76 11.04
CA SER A 102 0.90 29.70 11.87
C SER A 102 1.67 30.25 13.06
N ASP A 103 2.63 29.47 13.59
CA ASP A 103 3.42 29.86 14.75
C ASP A 103 4.64 30.74 14.39
N GLY A 104 4.78 31.12 13.11
CA GLY A 104 5.85 32.01 12.64
C GLY A 104 7.23 31.34 12.61
N THR A 105 7.28 30.01 12.55
CA THR A 105 8.56 29.28 12.50
C THR A 105 9.22 29.49 11.14
N ASP A 106 10.43 30.05 11.13
CA ASP A 106 11.17 30.35 9.90
C ASP A 106 11.87 29.09 9.35
N LEU A 107 11.06 28.16 8.83
CA LEU A 107 11.52 26.96 8.14
C LEU A 107 11.11 27.01 6.67
N THR A 108 11.96 26.45 5.80
CA THR A 108 11.61 26.31 4.39
C THR A 108 10.41 25.36 4.21
N LYS A 109 9.59 25.61 3.20
CA LYS A 109 8.43 24.75 2.87
C LYS A 109 8.81 23.27 2.73
N SER A 110 10.00 22.98 2.18
CA SER A 110 10.50 21.62 2.05
C SER A 110 10.78 20.96 3.40
N ALA A 111 11.41 21.68 4.34
CA ALA A 111 11.71 21.15 5.66
C ALA A 111 10.43 20.88 6.49
N LEU A 112 9.40 21.71 6.30
CA LEU A 112 8.10 21.53 6.96
C LEU A 112 7.39 20.24 6.50
N LEU A 113 7.55 19.87 5.23
CA LEU A 113 6.92 18.71 4.60
C LEU A 113 7.72 17.41 4.72
N GLU A 114 8.79 17.39 5.51
CA GLU A 114 9.47 16.15 5.88
C GLU A 114 8.55 15.23 6.71
N LEU A 115 8.53 13.94 6.36
CA LEU A 115 7.59 12.96 6.89
C LEU A 115 7.67 12.83 8.41
N LYS A 116 6.53 12.93 9.09
CA LYS A 116 6.43 12.82 10.56
C LYS A 116 6.32 11.36 11.00
N LEU A 117 7.36 10.58 10.71
CA LEU A 117 7.39 9.13 10.97
C LEU A 117 7.35 8.80 12.46
N VAL A 118 8.20 9.46 13.27
CA VAL A 118 8.29 9.21 14.72
C VAL A 118 6.95 9.53 15.41
N GLN A 119 6.32 10.62 15.01
CA GLN A 119 5.01 11.04 15.53
C GLN A 119 3.86 10.15 15.03
N SER A 120 4.12 9.28 14.06
CA SER A 120 3.12 8.39 13.46
C SER A 120 3.42 6.91 13.73
N VAL A 121 4.29 6.59 14.71
CA VAL A 121 4.67 5.21 15.04
C VAL A 121 3.46 4.33 15.35
N ASP A 122 2.48 4.85 16.07
CA ASP A 122 1.28 4.08 16.42
C ASP A 122 0.42 3.77 15.19
N ASP A 123 0.29 4.72 14.26
CA ASP A 123 -0.41 4.53 12.98
C ASP A 123 0.37 3.60 12.02
N ILE A 124 1.70 3.55 12.12
CA ILE A 124 2.52 2.62 11.35
C ILE A 124 2.33 1.19 11.85
N ARG A 125 2.28 1.00 13.17
CA ARG A 125 2.06 -0.31 13.80
C ARG A 125 0.62 -0.78 13.58
N ASN A 126 -0.34 0.09 13.89
CA ASN A 126 -1.77 -0.19 13.92
C ASN A 126 -2.55 0.87 13.12
N PRO A 127 -2.47 0.85 11.79
CA PRO A 127 -3.16 1.83 10.97
C PRO A 127 -4.68 1.71 11.12
N PRO A 128 -5.39 2.84 11.26
CA PRO A 128 -6.84 2.84 11.36
C PRO A 128 -7.49 2.48 10.02
N LEU A 129 -8.30 1.43 10.01
CA LEU A 129 -9.06 0.95 8.84
C LEU A 129 -10.30 1.82 8.60
N THR A 130 -10.09 3.09 8.27
CA THR A 130 -11.15 4.10 8.16
C THR A 130 -11.86 4.09 6.80
N ASN A 131 -11.17 3.71 5.73
CA ASN A 131 -11.68 3.75 4.36
C ASN A 131 -11.25 2.50 3.59
N ASN A 132 -12.03 2.08 2.60
CA ASN A 132 -11.64 1.02 1.68
C ASN A 132 -10.88 1.60 0.49
N TYR A 133 -9.55 1.44 0.49
CA TYR A 133 -8.67 1.90 -0.58
C TYR A 133 -8.34 0.79 -1.58
N VAL A 134 -8.57 -0.47 -1.21
CA VAL A 134 -8.15 -1.63 -1.99
C VAL A 134 -9.36 -2.47 -2.36
N GLN A 135 -9.45 -2.83 -3.64
CA GLN A 135 -10.51 -3.67 -4.18
C GLN A 135 -9.89 -4.84 -4.95
N PRO A 136 -10.36 -6.09 -4.75
CA PRO A 136 -9.94 -7.19 -5.60
C PRO A 136 -10.43 -6.95 -7.04
N ILE A 137 -9.61 -7.33 -8.01
CA ILE A 137 -10.00 -7.31 -9.42
C ILE A 137 -10.61 -8.67 -9.72
N ILE A 138 -11.95 -8.72 -9.69
CA ILE A 138 -12.73 -9.88 -10.13
C ILE A 138 -13.28 -9.49 -11.50
N GLN A 139 -12.70 -10.00 -12.59
CA GLN A 139 -13.29 -9.84 -13.92
C GLN A 139 -14.29 -10.98 -14.13
N SER A 140 -15.56 -10.60 -14.31
CA SER A 140 -16.70 -11.47 -14.63
C SER A 140 -16.61 -12.07 -16.03
#